data_AF-A0A961K8X4-F1
#
_entry.id   AF-A0A961K8X4-F1
#
_cell.length_a   1.000
_cell.length_b   1.000
_cell.length_c   1.000
_cell.angle_alpha   90.00
_cell.angle_beta   90.00
_cell.angle_gamma   90.00
#
_symmetry.space_group_name_H-M   'P 1'
#
loop_
_entity.id
_entity.type
_entity.pdbx_description
1 polymer ?
#
loop_
_entity_poly.entity_id
_entity_poly.type
_entity_poly.pdbx_seq_one_letter_code
_entity_poly.pdbx_strand_id
1 'polypeptide(L)'
;MATNAFVGVPYTEEQLDPEVVAADFWSQADPDGNIFADADADAVIERYPGAQTRNFDGQPQVTEMDALVAYLQVLGTMVDFETFTPVASR
;
A
#
# COMPACT_ATOMS: atom_id res chain seq x y z
N MET A 1 -10.80 0.86 8.65
CA MET A 1 -10.28 -0.52 8.51
C MET A 1 -10.90 -1.50 9.52
N ALA A 2 -11.22 -1.09 10.77
CA ALA A 2 -11.85 -1.97 11.77
C ALA A 2 -13.14 -2.67 11.30
N THR A 3 -14.03 -1.99 10.57
CA THR A 3 -15.22 -2.63 9.98
C THR A 3 -14.86 -3.70 8.94
N ASN A 4 -13.81 -3.49 8.15
CA ASN A 4 -13.33 -4.48 7.18
C ASN A 4 -12.76 -5.70 7.89
N ALA A 5 -12.02 -5.49 8.99
CA ALA A 5 -11.53 -6.56 9.86
C ALA A 5 -12.70 -7.37 10.45
N PHE A 6 -13.74 -6.69 10.92
CA PHE A 6 -14.95 -7.33 11.43
C PHE A 6 -15.66 -8.24 10.41
N VAL A 7 -15.66 -7.87 9.12
CA VAL A 7 -16.26 -8.70 8.05
C VAL A 7 -15.30 -9.72 7.46
N GLY A 8 -14.09 -9.88 8.01
CA GLY A 8 -13.17 -10.98 7.69
C GLY A 8 -11.97 -10.61 6.82
N VAL A 9 -11.71 -9.32 6.54
CA VAL A 9 -10.43 -8.91 5.93
C VAL A 9 -9.31 -9.06 6.99
N PRO A 10 -8.20 -9.76 6.69
CA PRO A 10 -7.24 -10.19 7.71
C PRO A 10 -6.26 -9.07 8.13
N TYR A 11 -6.78 -7.95 8.64
CA TYR A 11 -5.95 -6.91 9.25
C TYR A 11 -5.43 -7.35 10.62
N THR A 12 -4.14 -7.13 10.89
CA THR A 12 -3.56 -7.29 12.23
C THR A 12 -3.92 -6.10 13.13
N GLU A 13 -3.75 -6.24 14.45
CA GLU A 13 -3.96 -5.12 15.39
C GLU A 13 -3.02 -3.95 15.08
N GLU A 14 -1.77 -4.24 14.71
CA GLU A 14 -0.78 -3.25 14.28
C GLU A 14 -1.25 -2.46 13.04
N GLN A 15 -1.80 -3.14 12.03
CA GLN A 15 -2.32 -2.50 10.81
C GLN A 15 -3.61 -1.70 11.06
N LEU A 16 -4.21 -1.82 12.24
CA LEU A 16 -5.37 -1.04 12.66
C LEU A 16 -5.00 0.10 13.63
N ASP A 17 -3.75 0.14 14.11
CA ASP A 17 -3.27 1.19 14.97
C ASP A 17 -3.30 2.54 14.20
N PRO A 18 -3.99 3.57 14.72
CA PRO A 18 -4.08 4.87 14.05
C PRO A 18 -2.72 5.50 13.74
N GLU A 19 -1.71 5.30 14.57
CA GLU A 19 -0.37 5.85 14.40
C GLU A 19 0.37 5.14 13.26
N VAL A 20 0.30 3.80 13.21
CA VAL A 20 0.89 2.99 12.13
C VAL A 20 0.22 3.30 10.80
N VAL A 21 -1.12 3.37 10.80
CA VAL A 21 -1.90 3.70 9.60
C VAL A 21 -1.52 5.08 9.07
N ALA A 22 -1.38 6.08 9.95
CA ALA A 22 -0.95 7.42 9.55
C ALA A 22 0.47 7.42 8.97
N ALA A 23 1.41 6.74 9.62
CA ALA A 23 2.78 6.61 9.14
C ALA A 23 2.82 5.94 7.75
N ASP A 24 2.08 4.85 7.55
CA ASP A 24 2.01 4.14 6.27
C ASP A 24 1.51 5.02 5.11
N PHE A 25 0.62 5.98 5.38
CA PHE A 25 0.18 6.95 4.36
C PHE A 25 1.32 7.88 3.94
N TRP A 26 2.10 8.38 4.89
CA TRP A 26 3.22 9.27 4.62
C TRP A 26 4.35 8.55 3.90
N SER A 27 4.71 7.36 4.39
CA SER A 27 5.76 6.50 3.83
C SER A 27 5.56 6.14 2.35
N GLN A 28 4.30 5.98 1.91
CA GLN A 28 4.01 5.67 0.50
C GLN A 28 4.31 6.84 -0.45
N ALA A 29 4.14 8.08 0.03
CA ALA A 29 4.35 9.29 -0.77
C ALA A 29 5.75 9.90 -0.61
N ASP A 30 6.41 9.67 0.54
CA ASP A 30 7.72 10.21 0.90
C ASP A 30 8.70 9.06 1.24
N PRO A 31 9.17 8.33 0.22
CA PRO A 31 10.02 7.16 0.45
C PRO A 31 11.38 7.51 1.08
N ASP A 32 11.84 8.76 0.90
CA ASP A 32 13.12 9.22 1.41
C ASP A 32 13.00 9.88 2.80
N GLY A 33 11.79 10.02 3.35
CA GLY A 33 11.54 10.62 4.66
C GLY A 33 11.92 12.10 4.78
N ASN A 34 11.91 12.85 3.67
CA ASN A 34 12.38 14.23 3.62
C ASN A 34 11.29 15.28 3.89
N ILE A 35 10.03 14.86 3.95
CA ILE A 35 8.85 15.71 4.02
C ILE A 35 8.06 15.43 5.30
N PHE A 36 7.86 14.16 5.63
CA PHE A 36 7.12 13.73 6.82
C PHE A 36 8.04 13.02 7.81
N ALA A 37 8.05 13.48 9.05
CA ALA A 37 9.00 13.00 10.06
C ALA A 37 8.89 11.50 10.38
N ASP A 38 7.69 10.93 10.22
CA ASP A 38 7.39 9.53 10.56
C ASP A 38 7.33 8.63 9.32
N ALA A 39 7.79 9.11 8.16
CA ALA A 39 7.84 8.32 6.93
C ALA A 39 8.97 7.28 6.98
N ASP A 40 8.58 6.02 6.83
CA ASP A 40 9.42 4.83 6.79
C ASP A 40 8.88 3.88 5.70
N ALA A 41 9.48 3.95 4.51
CA ALA A 41 9.11 3.10 3.38
C ALA A 41 9.43 1.62 3.61
N ASP A 42 10.49 1.32 4.36
CA ASP A 42 10.91 -0.06 4.61
C ASP A 42 9.87 -0.78 5.48
N ALA A 43 9.33 -0.09 6.49
CA ALA A 43 8.25 -0.61 7.33
C ALA A 43 6.96 -0.89 6.53
N VAL A 44 6.61 -0.03 5.55
CA VAL A 44 5.48 -0.28 4.64
C VAL A 44 5.73 -1.52 3.79
N ILE A 45 6.92 -1.67 3.22
CA ILE A 45 7.26 -2.80 2.35
C ILE A 45 7.28 -4.12 3.15
N GLU A 46 7.74 -4.08 4.40
CA GLU A 46 7.69 -5.23 5.31
C GLU A 46 6.23 -5.66 5.60
N ARG A 47 5.35 -4.72 5.92
CA ARG A 47 3.93 -4.99 6.18
C ARG A 47 3.16 -5.39 4.91
N TYR A 48 3.50 -4.79 3.78
CA TYR A 48 2.80 -4.95 2.50
C TYR A 48 3.80 -5.21 1.37
N PRO A 49 4.27 -6.46 1.22
CA PRO A 49 5.21 -6.82 0.16
C PRO A 49 4.68 -6.47 -1.24
N GLY A 50 5.47 -5.73 -2.02
CA GLY A 50 5.12 -5.27 -3.36
C GLY A 50 4.41 -3.92 -3.41
N ALA A 51 4.12 -3.30 -2.26
CA ALA A 51 3.65 -1.92 -2.19
C ALA A 51 4.63 -0.98 -2.92
N GLN A 52 4.08 0.00 -3.62
CA GLN A 52 4.87 1.01 -4.32
C GLN A 52 5.04 2.21 -3.40
N THR A 53 6.29 2.62 -3.17
CA THR A 53 6.63 3.81 -2.37
C THR A 53 7.37 4.80 -3.28
N ARG A 54 6.68 5.86 -3.69
CA ARG A 54 7.26 6.88 -4.58
C ARG A 54 6.45 8.16 -4.57
N ASN A 55 7.14 9.29 -4.63
CA ASN A 55 6.54 10.53 -5.08
C ASN A 55 6.36 10.49 -6.62
N PHE A 56 5.12 10.34 -7.09
CA PHE A 56 4.83 10.15 -8.52
C PHE A 56 4.73 11.46 -9.30
N ASP A 57 4.36 12.57 -8.65
CA ASP A 57 4.07 13.86 -9.28
C ASP A 57 5.05 14.98 -8.88
N GLY A 58 5.96 14.70 -7.94
CA GLY A 58 6.96 15.62 -7.42
C GLY A 58 6.41 16.66 -6.43
N GLN A 59 5.17 16.52 -5.97
CA GLN A 59 4.57 17.45 -5.03
C GLN A 59 4.79 16.98 -3.58
N PRO A 60 5.00 17.91 -2.63
CA PRO A 60 5.24 17.55 -1.23
C PRO A 60 3.95 17.22 -0.45
N GLN A 61 2.79 17.37 -1.07
CA GLN A 61 1.49 17.24 -0.43
C GLN A 61 0.88 15.88 -0.75
N VAL A 62 0.23 15.25 0.23
CA VAL A 62 -0.60 14.06 -0.01
C VAL A 62 -2.03 14.50 -0.27
N THR A 63 -2.61 13.98 -1.34
CA THR A 63 -3.92 14.36 -1.84
C THR A 63 -4.83 13.14 -2.04
N GLU A 64 -6.10 13.40 -2.32
CA GLU A 64 -7.04 12.34 -2.71
C GLU A 64 -6.63 11.63 -4.02
N MET A 65 -5.88 12.31 -4.89
CA MET A 65 -5.39 11.72 -6.13
C MET A 65 -4.37 10.60 -5.85
N ASP A 66 -3.51 10.79 -4.85
CA ASP A 66 -2.54 9.78 -4.42
C ASP A 66 -3.24 8.53 -3.89
N ALA A 67 -4.33 8.71 -3.12
CA ALA A 67 -5.14 7.59 -2.63
C ALA A 67 -5.80 6.79 -3.76
N LEU A 68 -6.29 7.47 -4.80
CA LEU A 68 -6.86 6.80 -5.98
C LEU A 68 -5.79 6.05 -6.76
N VAL A 69 -4.60 6.63 -6.94
CA VAL A 69 -3.48 5.99 -7.63
C VAL A 69 -3.01 4.76 -6.87
N ALA A 70 -2.86 4.83 -5.55
CA ALA A 70 -2.51 3.68 -4.71
C ALA A 70 -3.51 2.53 -4.86
N TYR A 71 -4.81 2.84 -4.89
CA TYR A 71 -5.84 1.82 -5.14
C TYR A 71 -5.68 1.18 -6.53
N LEU A 72 -5.45 1.98 -7.57
CA LEU A 72 -5.27 1.48 -8.94
C LEU A 72 -4.01 0.63 -9.11
N GLN A 73 -2.92 0.93 -8.40
CA GLN A 73 -1.67 0.16 -8.45
C GLN A 73 -1.82 -1.26 -7.89
N VAL A 74 -2.78 -1.48 -7.00
CA VAL A 74 -3.07 -2.79 -6.42
C VAL A 74 -4.00 -3.63 -7.31
N LEU A 75 -4.81 -3.01 -8.17
CA LEU A 75 -5.76 -3.74 -9.01
C LEU A 75 -5.04 -4.69 -9.98
N GLY A 76 -5.30 -5.98 -9.81
CA GLY A 76 -4.77 -7.05 -10.68
C GLY A 76 -3.38 -7.57 -10.30
N THR A 77 -2.73 -7.04 -9.25
CA THR A 77 -1.40 -7.51 -8.81
C THR A 77 -1.46 -8.69 -7.85
N MET A 78 -2.59 -8.89 -7.17
CA MET A 78 -2.77 -9.94 -6.14
C MET A 78 -3.08 -11.33 -6.72
N VAL A 79 -3.03 -11.51 -8.04
CA VAL A 79 -3.24 -12.83 -8.66
C VAL A 79 -1.93 -13.61 -8.65
N ASP A 80 -1.93 -14.77 -8.00
CA ASP A 80 -0.83 -15.72 -8.07
C ASP A 80 -0.90 -16.54 -9.38
N PHE A 81 -0.05 -16.17 -10.34
CA PHE A 81 0.03 -16.84 -11.63
C PHE A 81 0.87 -18.13 -11.62
N GLU A 82 1.58 -18.47 -10.53
CA GLU A 82 2.36 -19.72 -10.46
C GLU A 82 1.46 -20.95 -10.50
N THR A 83 0.21 -20.80 -10.05
CA THR A 83 -0.81 -21.86 -10.07
C THR A 83 -1.56 -21.97 -11.40
N PHE A 84 -1.32 -21.04 -12.34
CA PHE A 84 -2.04 -20.99 -13.61
C PHE A 84 -1.31 -21.80 -14.69
N THR A 85 -1.92 -22.90 -15.12
CA THR A 85 -1.48 -23.65 -16.31
C THR A 85 -2.20 -23.13 -17.56
N PRO A 86 -1.56 -22.33 -18.43
CA PRO A 86 -2.22 -21.84 -19.64
C PRO A 86 -2.55 -23.00 -20.58
N VAL A 87 -3.81 -23.07 -21.01
CA VAL A 87 -4.22 -23.97 -22.10
C VAL A 87 -3.73 -23.34 -23.40
N ALA A 88 -2.88 -24.05 -24.16
CA ALA A 88 -2.37 -23.53 -25.43
C ALA A 88 -3.54 -23.12 -26.33
N SER A 89 -3.60 -21.84 -26.73
CA SER A 89 -4.56 -21.37 -27.71
C SER A 89 -4.28 -22.06 -29.05
N ARG A 90 -5.32 -22.69 -29.60
CA ARG A 90 -5.29 -23.36 -30.92
C ARG A 90 -4.89 -22.42 -32.05
#